data_AF-A0A920UM21-F1
#
_entry.id   AF-A0A920UM21-F1
#
_cell.length_a   1.000
_cell.length_b   1.000
_cell.length_c   1.000
_cell.angle_alpha   90.00
_cell.angle_beta   90.00
_cell.angle_gamma   90.00
#
_symmetry.space_group_name_H-M   'P 1'
#
loop_
_entity.id
_entity.type
_entity.pdbx_description
1 polymer ?
#
loop_
_entity_poly.entity_id
_entity_poly.type
_entity_poly.pdbx_seq_one_letter_code
_entity_poly.pdbx_strand_id
1 'polypeptide(L)'
;MISGIFCGYYSTLISSKISRFARVKSPAELIVGTVRLVGNYNGFTPGFNNLALECNWQGQELLNPPSVEGWHTGAEWIDPGVLMRRVNFAARILGDTSIPGVQSIIKKILIKGKTLFTRSDCERLP
;
A
#
# COMPACT_ATOMS: atom_id res chain seq x y z
N MET A 1 7.43 -37.08 -5.74
CA MET A 1 6.11 -36.42 -5.97
C MET A 1 5.59 -35.73 -4.71
N ILE A 2 6.43 -35.04 -3.91
CA ILE A 2 5.99 -34.33 -2.67
C ILE A 2 6.58 -32.89 -2.57
N SER A 3 7.48 -32.47 -3.46
CA SER A 3 8.07 -31.12 -3.39
C SER A 3 7.21 -29.98 -3.98
N GLY A 4 6.09 -30.29 -4.65
CA GLY A 4 5.23 -29.30 -5.29
C GLY A 4 4.13 -28.72 -4.37
N ILE A 5 3.81 -29.41 -3.28
CA ILE A 5 2.65 -29.08 -2.44
C ILE A 5 2.99 -27.97 -1.43
N PHE A 6 4.22 -27.95 -0.89
CA PHE A 6 4.63 -26.96 0.13
C PHE A 6 4.77 -25.52 -0.41
N CYS A 7 5.08 -25.33 -1.69
CA CYS A 7 5.21 -24.00 -2.30
C CYS A 7 3.85 -23.31 -2.52
N GLY A 8 2.79 -24.08 -2.79
CA GLY A 8 1.44 -23.55 -3.02
C GLY A 8 0.71 -23.06 -1.76
N TYR A 9 0.96 -23.69 -0.61
CA TYR A 9 0.28 -23.34 0.64
C TYR A 9 0.69 -21.97 1.19
N TYR A 10 1.96 -21.58 1.11
CA TYR A 10 2.40 -20.25 1.58
C TYR A 10 1.89 -19.10 0.70
N SER A 11 1.86 -19.30 -0.62
CA SER A 11 1.37 -18.28 -1.56
C SER A 11 -0.13 -18.02 -1.39
N THR A 12 -0.91 -19.09 -1.18
CA THR A 12 -2.36 -18.99 -0.94
C THR A 12 -2.70 -18.42 0.43
N LEU A 13 -1.89 -18.69 1.47
CA LEU A 13 -2.04 -18.06 2.78
C LEU A 13 -1.88 -16.53 2.70
N ILE A 14 -0.84 -16.03 2.03
CA ILE A 14 -0.60 -14.58 1.87
C ILE A 14 -1.70 -13.92 1.01
N SER A 15 -2.24 -14.63 0.01
CA SER A 15 -3.30 -14.14 -0.89
C SER A 15 -4.72 -14.26 -0.30
N SER A 16 -4.89 -15.03 0.78
CA SER A 16 -6.18 -15.29 1.41
C SER A 16 -6.78 -14.02 2.04
N LYS A 17 -8.12 -13.90 2.02
CA LYS A 17 -8.82 -12.76 2.65
C LYS A 17 -8.55 -12.62 4.15
N ILE A 18 -8.21 -13.73 4.82
CA ILE A 18 -7.95 -13.81 6.26
C ILE A 18 -6.55 -13.28 6.61
N SER A 19 -5.56 -13.44 5.72
CA SER A 19 -4.22 -12.88 5.93
C SER A 19 -4.13 -11.40 5.60
N ARG A 20 -5.11 -10.83 4.87
CA ARG A 20 -5.20 -9.38 4.69
C ARG A 20 -5.53 -8.76 6.05
N PHE A 21 -4.72 -7.81 6.49
CA PHE A 21 -4.80 -7.14 7.80
C PHE A 21 -4.27 -7.92 9.00
N ALA A 22 -3.74 -9.14 8.82
CA ALA A 22 -3.12 -9.90 9.90
C ALA A 22 -1.78 -9.31 10.39
N ARG A 23 -1.14 -8.45 9.57
CA ARG A 23 0.14 -7.80 9.88
C ARG A 23 0.14 -6.34 9.46
N VAL A 24 0.70 -5.48 10.30
CA VAL A 24 0.99 -4.08 9.97
C VAL A 24 2.16 -4.03 8.99
N LYS A 25 1.99 -3.31 7.87
CA LYS A 25 3.05 -3.13 6.87
C LYS A 25 4.22 -2.34 7.45
N SER A 26 5.45 -2.71 7.06
CA SER A 26 6.63 -1.89 7.32
C SER A 26 6.57 -0.59 6.48
N PRO A 27 7.30 0.48 6.86
CA PRO A 27 7.35 1.71 6.08
C PRO A 27 7.68 1.48 4.60
N ALA A 28 8.70 0.66 4.31
CA ALA A 28 9.08 0.34 2.95
C ALA A 28 7.94 -0.35 2.16
N GLU A 29 7.26 -1.32 2.78
CA GLU A 29 6.16 -2.04 2.14
C GLU A 29 4.95 -1.14 1.87
N LEU A 30 4.64 -0.22 2.79
CA LEU A 30 3.56 0.74 2.62
C LEU A 30 3.86 1.74 1.50
N ILE A 31 5.07 2.30 1.48
CA ILE A 31 5.48 3.27 0.47
C ILE A 31 5.48 2.64 -0.92
N VAL A 32 6.17 1.50 -1.08
CA VAL A 32 6.23 0.78 -2.36
C VAL A 32 4.84 0.32 -2.79
N GLY A 33 4.03 -0.17 -1.87
CA GLY A 33 2.65 -0.60 -2.15
C GLY A 33 1.78 0.53 -2.70
N THR A 34 1.87 1.72 -2.09
CA THR A 34 1.10 2.91 -2.51
C THR A 34 1.56 3.39 -3.88
N VAL A 35 2.87 3.48 -4.08
CA VAL A 35 3.47 3.90 -5.34
C VAL A 35 3.13 2.95 -6.49
N ARG A 36 3.21 1.64 -6.26
CA ARG A 36 2.84 0.61 -7.26
C ARG A 36 1.35 0.64 -7.59
N LEU A 37 0.50 0.93 -6.60
CA LEU A 37 -0.95 1.02 -6.79
C LEU A 37 -1.32 2.18 -7.72
N VAL A 38 -0.64 3.32 -7.57
CA VAL A 38 -0.84 4.49 -8.43
C VAL A 38 -0.05 4.40 -9.74
N GLY A 39 0.95 3.53 -9.84
CA GLY A 39 1.70 3.32 -11.09
C GLY A 39 2.55 4.51 -11.53
N ASN A 40 2.92 5.40 -10.61
CA ASN A 40 3.69 6.62 -10.92
C ASN A 40 5.19 6.37 -11.19
N TYR A 41 5.67 5.15 -10.95
CA TYR A 41 7.09 4.79 -11.01
C TYR A 41 7.33 3.56 -11.90
N ASN A 42 6.69 3.54 -13.08
CA ASN A 42 6.88 2.49 -14.08
C ASN A 42 8.12 2.79 -14.95
N GLY A 43 9.31 2.79 -14.36
CA GLY A 43 10.58 3.02 -15.07
C GLY A 43 11.62 3.79 -14.26
N PHE A 44 12.70 4.22 -14.94
CA PHE A 44 13.71 5.12 -14.38
C PHE A 44 13.14 6.55 -14.31
N THR A 45 12.34 6.80 -13.27
CA THR A 45 11.78 8.11 -12.98
C THR A 45 12.55 8.76 -11.82
N PRO A 46 12.96 10.03 -11.92
CA PRO A 46 13.55 10.73 -10.79
C PRO A 46 12.55 10.80 -9.62
N GLY A 47 13.06 10.77 -8.39
CA GLY A 47 12.24 10.87 -7.17
C GLY A 47 12.27 9.65 -6.25
N PHE A 48 12.98 8.56 -6.61
CA PHE A 48 13.20 7.41 -5.72
C PHE A 48 13.91 7.79 -4.41
N ASN A 49 14.82 8.77 -4.45
CA ASN A 49 15.48 9.30 -3.25
C ASN A 49 14.47 9.86 -2.25
N ASN A 50 13.43 10.56 -2.72
CA ASN A 50 12.40 11.11 -1.84
C ASN A 50 11.56 10.00 -1.20
N LEU A 51 11.31 8.90 -1.92
CA LEU A 51 10.65 7.72 -1.35
C LEU A 51 11.51 7.05 -0.27
N ALA A 52 12.83 6.98 -0.49
CA ALA A 52 13.77 6.45 0.51
C ALA A 52 13.83 7.33 1.77
N LEU A 53 13.80 8.67 1.62
CA LEU A 53 13.72 9.60 2.73
C LEU A 53 12.42 9.46 3.52
N GLU A 54 11.29 9.22 2.85
CA GLU A 54 10.01 8.94 3.52
C GLU A 54 10.06 7.65 4.37
N CYS A 55 10.86 6.64 3.96
CA CYS A 55 11.13 5.47 4.80
C CYS A 55 11.97 5.84 6.03
N ASN A 56 13.01 6.66 5.85
CA ASN A 56 13.86 7.15 6.94
C ASN A 56 13.04 7.92 7.98
N TRP A 57 12.21 8.87 7.57
CA TRP A 57 11.34 9.64 8.48
C TRP A 57 10.27 8.81 9.21
N GLN A 58 10.08 7.56 8.81
CA GLN A 58 9.20 6.60 9.47
C GLN A 58 9.97 5.57 10.31
N GLY A 59 11.26 5.80 10.55
CA GLY A 59 12.12 4.95 11.38
C GLY A 59 12.74 3.75 10.65
N GLN A 60 12.63 3.69 9.32
CA GLN A 60 13.24 2.62 8.52
C GLN A 60 14.09 3.19 7.40
N GLU A 61 15.28 3.70 7.73
CA GLU A 61 16.24 4.09 6.70
C GLU A 61 16.65 2.87 5.88
N LEU A 62 16.57 2.97 4.55
CA LEU A 62 16.87 1.84 3.67
C LEU A 62 18.39 1.63 3.61
N LEU A 63 18.82 0.36 3.74
CA LEU A 63 20.23 -0.05 3.64
C LEU A 63 21.16 0.52 4.73
N ASN A 64 20.61 1.18 5.76
CA ASN A 64 21.36 1.72 6.88
C ASN A 64 20.65 1.39 8.21
N PRO A 65 20.85 0.17 8.76
CA PRO A 65 20.28 -0.15 10.06
C PRO A 65 20.95 0.69 11.18
N PRO A 66 20.19 1.14 12.20
CA PRO A 66 20.70 2.04 13.24
C PRO A 66 21.73 1.40 14.17
N SER A 67 21.73 0.07 14.32
CA SER A 67 22.71 -0.67 15.12
C SER A 67 22.94 -2.08 14.54
N VAL A 68 23.87 -2.82 15.12
CA VAL A 68 24.12 -4.24 14.81
C VAL A 68 22.90 -5.14 15.08
N GLU A 69 21.96 -4.68 15.91
CA GLU A 69 20.68 -5.35 16.20
C GLU A 69 19.67 -5.21 15.05
N GLY A 70 19.95 -4.34 14.07
CA GLY A 70 19.07 -4.07 12.93
C GLY A 70 18.09 -2.93 13.18
N TRP A 71 16.96 -2.94 12.47
CA TRP A 71 15.86 -1.99 12.70
C TRP A 71 15.05 -2.41 13.92
N HIS A 72 14.55 -1.42 14.68
CA HIS A 72 13.64 -1.66 15.79
C HIS A 72 12.45 -2.54 15.35
N THR A 73 12.24 -3.65 16.06
CA THR A 73 11.09 -4.56 15.87
C THR A 73 10.12 -4.40 17.07
N GLY A 74 9.15 -5.31 17.28
CA GLY A 74 8.27 -5.26 18.47
C GLY A 74 6.96 -4.48 18.31
N ALA A 75 6.44 -3.87 19.37
CA ALA A 75 5.28 -2.96 19.31
C ALA A 75 5.70 -1.48 19.39
N GLU A 76 6.88 -1.24 19.95
CA GLU A 76 7.56 0.03 20.13
C GLU A 76 7.93 0.73 18.81
N TRP A 77 8.09 0.00 17.70
CA TRP A 77 8.33 0.61 16.38
C TRP A 77 7.07 1.30 15.80
N ILE A 78 5.90 1.14 16.41
CA ILE A 78 4.65 1.81 16.00
C ILE A 78 4.41 3.01 16.93
N ASP A 79 5.02 4.13 16.57
CA ASP A 79 4.73 5.43 17.19
C ASP A 79 3.52 6.12 16.52
N PRO A 80 2.61 6.76 17.26
CA PRO A 80 1.45 7.48 16.70
C PRO A 80 1.82 8.54 15.66
N GLY A 81 2.92 9.25 15.83
CA GLY A 81 3.41 10.26 14.88
C GLY A 81 3.88 9.65 13.56
N VAL A 82 4.59 8.52 13.63
CA VAL A 82 4.98 7.74 12.44
C VAL A 82 3.76 7.14 11.74
N LEU A 83 2.75 6.69 12.50
CA LEU A 83 1.50 6.18 11.95
C LEU A 83 0.72 7.27 11.19
N MET A 84 0.62 8.47 11.74
CA MET A 84 -0.01 9.60 11.03
C MET A 84 0.71 9.95 9.73
N ARG A 85 2.06 9.89 9.73
CA ARG A 85 2.85 10.09 8.50
C ARG A 85 2.51 9.05 7.43
N ARG A 86 2.26 7.79 7.79
CA ARG A 86 1.82 6.73 6.84
C ARG A 86 0.51 7.07 6.16
N VAL A 87 -0.48 7.52 6.95
CA VAL A 87 -1.79 7.91 6.44
C VAL A 87 -1.65 9.13 5.53
N ASN A 88 -0.91 10.14 5.96
CA ASN A 88 -0.69 11.36 5.18
C ASN A 88 0.07 11.09 3.88
N PHE A 89 1.06 10.22 3.89
CA PHE A 89 1.78 9.80 2.68
C PHE A 89 0.81 9.15 1.68
N ALA A 90 0.01 8.18 2.14
CA ALA A 90 -0.96 7.50 1.28
C ALA A 90 -2.01 8.47 0.74
N ALA A 91 -2.56 9.33 1.59
CA ALA A 91 -3.54 10.34 1.20
C ALA A 91 -2.97 11.33 0.18
N ARG A 92 -1.72 11.78 0.36
CA ARG A 92 -1.04 12.69 -0.57
C ARG A 92 -0.87 12.08 -1.95
N ILE A 93 -0.42 10.83 -2.04
CA ILE A 93 -0.20 10.15 -3.32
C ILE A 93 -1.53 9.80 -4.02
N LEU A 94 -2.53 9.38 -3.26
CA LEU A 94 -3.85 9.04 -3.81
C LEU A 94 -4.70 10.26 -4.16
N GLY A 95 -4.49 11.38 -3.47
CA GLY A 95 -5.19 12.64 -3.72
C GLY A 95 -4.66 13.40 -4.93
N ASP A 96 -3.49 13.03 -5.45
CA ASP A 96 -2.90 13.68 -6.61
C ASP A 96 -3.56 13.20 -7.92
N THR A 97 -4.53 13.98 -8.37
CA THR A 97 -5.25 13.74 -9.62
C THR A 97 -4.41 14.00 -10.88
N SER A 98 -3.22 14.59 -10.76
CA SER A 98 -2.33 14.75 -11.93
C SER A 98 -1.75 13.41 -12.39
N ILE A 99 -1.70 12.42 -11.50
CA ILE A 99 -1.11 11.12 -11.79
C ILE A 99 -2.11 10.26 -12.59
N PRO A 100 -1.73 9.74 -13.78
CA PRO A 100 -2.65 9.00 -14.66
C PRO A 100 -3.21 7.72 -14.03
N GLY A 101 -2.47 7.09 -13.10
CA GLY A 101 -2.98 5.92 -12.40
C GLY A 101 -4.04 6.25 -11.35
N VAL A 102 -3.98 7.40 -10.67
CA VAL A 102 -5.07 7.87 -9.79
C VAL A 102 -6.34 8.10 -10.62
N GLN A 103 -6.20 8.76 -11.77
CA GLN A 103 -7.33 8.96 -12.70
C GLN A 103 -7.94 7.62 -13.15
N SER A 104 -7.10 6.63 -13.40
CA SER A 104 -7.56 5.27 -13.76
C SER A 104 -8.32 4.59 -12.63
N ILE A 105 -7.90 4.80 -11.38
CA ILE A 105 -8.61 4.30 -10.19
C ILE A 105 -9.97 4.99 -10.05
N ILE A 106 -10.03 6.31 -10.17
CA ILE A 106 -11.27 7.09 -10.10
C ILE A 106 -12.27 6.60 -11.16
N LYS A 107 -11.82 6.46 -12.41
CA LYS A 107 -12.65 5.94 -13.52
C LYS A 107 -13.20 4.55 -13.22
N LYS A 108 -12.38 3.63 -12.68
CA LYS A 108 -12.82 2.28 -12.29
C LYS A 108 -13.89 2.32 -11.19
N ILE A 109 -13.72 3.18 -10.20
CA ILE A 109 -14.70 3.36 -9.11
C ILE A 109 -16.03 3.90 -9.66
N LEU A 110 -15.98 4.89 -10.55
CA LEU A 110 -17.18 5.45 -11.18
C LEU A 110 -17.96 4.43 -12.01
N ILE A 111 -17.26 3.62 -12.81
CA ILE A 111 -17.88 2.54 -13.59
C ILE A 111 -18.53 1.52 -12.65
N LYS A 112 -17.81 1.09 -11.61
CA LYS A 112 -18.34 0.13 -10.64
C LYS A 112 -19.53 0.71 -9.87
N GLY A 113 -19.48 1.97 -9.45
CA GLY A 113 -20.61 2.66 -8.81
C GLY A 113 -21.86 2.67 -9.69
N LYS A 114 -21.70 2.95 -10.99
CA LYS A 114 -22.80 2.92 -11.97
C LYS A 114 -23.41 1.52 -12.17
N THR A 115 -22.61 0.46 -11.99
CA THR A 115 -23.12 -0.93 -12.02
C THR A 115 -23.79 -1.37 -10.72
N LEU A 116 -23.40 -0.80 -9.58
CA LEU A 116 -23.95 -1.15 -8.26
C LEU A 116 -25.20 -0.34 -7.91
N PHE A 117 -25.33 0.86 -8.48
CA PHE A 117 -26.51 1.71 -8.38
C PHE A 117 -27.02 1.96 -9.79
N THR A 118 -27.87 1.06 -10.27
CA THR A 118 -28.59 1.30 -11.52
C THR A 118 -29.65 2.38 -11.27
N ARG A 119 -30.04 3.14 -12.30
CA ARG A 119 -31.09 4.18 -12.17
C ARG A 119 -32.38 3.61 -11.58
N SER A 120 -32.67 2.35 -11.90
CA SER A 120 -33.77 1.54 -11.36
C SER A 120 -33.66 1.17 -9.88
N ASP A 121 -32.50 1.36 -9.24
CA ASP A 121 -32.33 1.19 -7.78
C ASP A 121 -32.64 2.49 -7.03
N CYS A 122 -32.37 3.66 -7.62
CA CYS A 122 -32.78 4.96 -7.07
C CYS A 122 -34.30 5.17 -7.11
N GLU A 123 -34.99 4.64 -8.12
CA GLU A 123 -36.46 4.73 -8.25
C GLU A 123 -37.22 3.74 -7.34
N ARG A 124 -36.49 2.88 -6.60
CA ARG A 124 -37.05 1.90 -5.64
C ARG A 124 -36.83 2.26 -4.17
N LEU A 125 -36.27 3.44 -3.89
CA LEU A 125 -36.20 3.96 -2.52
C LEU A 125 -37.56 4.58 -2.16
N PRO A 126 -38.14 4.26 -0.98
CA PRO A 126 -39.41 4.83 -0.53
C PRO A 126 -39.34 6.34 -0.31
#